data_AF-A0A502GHQ5-F1
#
_entry.id   AF-A0A502GHQ5-F1
#
_cell.length_a   1.000
_cell.length_b   1.000
_cell.length_c   1.000
_cell.angle_alpha   90.00
_cell.angle_beta   90.00
_cell.angle_gamma   90.00
#
_symmetry.space_group_name_H-M   'P 1'
#
loop_
_entity.id
_entity.type
_entity.pdbx_description
1 polymer ?
#
loop_
_entity_poly.entity_id
_entity_poly.type
_entity_poly.pdbx_seq_one_letter_code
_entity_poly.pdbx_strand_id
1 'polypeptide(L)' 'MDDHVEDYPTAEGDYLPHVINRCVEKANRHGRPHRFRLNGAEVVVRPGQTAEAVNDEVQRQWQAGRSLAAG' A
#
# COMPACT_ATOMS: atom_id res chain seq x y z
N MET A 1 -19.42 -10.15 7.03
CA MET A 1 -18.55 -9.45 6.06
C MET A 1 -17.14 -9.86 6.40
N ASP A 2 -16.56 -10.75 5.60
CA ASP A 2 -15.19 -11.21 5.80
C ASP A 2 -14.27 -10.10 5.28
N ASP A 3 -13.87 -9.17 6.15
CA ASP A 3 -12.91 -8.10 5.84
C ASP A 3 -11.49 -8.69 5.78
N HIS A 4 -11.33 -9.77 5.01
CA HIS A 4 -10.07 -10.47 4.92
C HIS A 4 -9.13 -9.68 4.01
N VAL A 5 -8.27 -8.89 4.64
CA VAL A 5 -7.19 -8.18 3.98
C VAL A 5 -6.02 -9.13 3.80
N GLU A 6 -5.64 -9.39 2.55
CA GLU A 6 -4.53 -10.27 2.22
C GLU A 6 -3.20 -9.51 2.26
N ASP A 7 -2.25 -9.96 3.07
CA ASP A 7 -0.91 -9.37 3.12
C ASP A 7 -0.12 -9.68 1.84
N TYR A 8 0.37 -8.64 1.18
CA TYR A 8 1.31 -8.71 0.07
C TYR A 8 2.73 -8.60 0.64
N PRO A 9 3.60 -9.61 0.41
CA PRO A 9 4.95 -9.61 0.93
C PRO A 9 5.79 -8.54 0.24
N THR A 10 6.53 -7.78 1.03
CA THR A 10 7.43 -6.71 0.60
C THR A 10 8.77 -6.85 1.34
N ALA A 11 9.86 -6.51 0.65
CA ALA A 11 11.20 -6.42 1.17
C ALA A 11 11.67 -4.96 1.21
N GLU A 12 12.67 -4.65 2.04
CA GLU A 12 13.21 -3.29 2.20
C GLU A 12 13.74 -2.67 0.89
N GLY A 13 14.23 -3.51 -0.03
CA GLY A 13 14.74 -3.08 -1.34
C GLY A 13 13.69 -3.03 -2.46
N ASP A 14 12.42 -3.33 -2.19
CA ASP A 14 11.40 -3.36 -3.22
C ASP A 14 11.13 -1.96 -3.81
N TYR A 15 10.92 -1.95 -5.13
CA TYR A 15 10.59 -0.72 -5.84
C TYR A 15 9.11 -0.37 -5.66
N LEU A 16 8.82 0.71 -4.92
CA LEU A 16 7.45 1.10 -4.55
C LEU A 16 6.46 1.12 -5.73
N PRO A 17 6.74 1.73 -6.89
CA PRO A 17 5.80 1.75 -8.01
C PRO A 17 5.45 0.35 -8.52
N HIS A 18 6.39 -0.61 -8.44
CA HIS A 18 6.12 -2.00 -8.80
C HIS A 18 5.20 -2.67 -7.79
N VAL A 19 5.46 -2.48 -6.48
CA VAL A 19 4.61 -3.01 -5.39
C VAL A 19 3.19 -2.48 -5.51
N ILE A 20 3.03 -1.17 -5.73
CA ILE A 20 1.72 -0.52 -5.88
C ILE A 20 0.96 -1.11 -7.07
N ASN A 21 1.57 -1.16 -8.25
CA ASN A 21 0.92 -1.71 -9.44
C ASN A 21 0.49 -3.16 -9.21
N ARG A 22 1.36 -4.00 -8.64
CA ARG A 22 1.04 -5.40 -8.32
C ARG A 22 -0.11 -5.53 -7.32
N CYS A 23 -0.15 -4.71 -6.28
CA CYS A 23 -1.23 -4.74 -5.29
C CYS A 23 -2.56 -4.29 -5.89
N VAL A 24 -2.55 -3.23 -6.70
CA VAL A 24 -3.75 -2.74 -7.41
C VAL A 24 -4.26 -3.79 -8.39
N GLU A 25 -3.39 -4.38 -9.20
CA GLU A 25 -3.76 -5.45 -10.12
C GLU A 25 -4.36 -6.66 -9.37
N LYS A 26 -3.71 -7.11 -8.30
CA LYS A 26 -4.21 -8.24 -7.49
C LYS A 26 -5.55 -7.93 -6.83
N ALA A 27 -5.70 -6.75 -6.23
CA ALA A 27 -6.93 -6.35 -5.56
C ALA A 27 -8.11 -6.31 -6.53
N ASN A 28 -7.90 -5.74 -7.72
CA ASN A 28 -8.91 -5.72 -8.78
C ASN A 28 -9.20 -7.13 -9.32
N ARG A 29 -8.16 -7.95 -9.51
CA ARG A 29 -8.31 -9.30 -10.06
C ARG A 29 -9.02 -10.27 -9.12
N HIS A 30 -8.70 -10.22 -7.83
CA HIS A 30 -9.24 -11.11 -6.82
C HIS A 30 -10.53 -10.57 -6.18
N GLY A 31 -10.83 -9.28 -6.39
CA GLY A 31 -11.96 -8.61 -5.75
C GLY A 31 -11.81 -8.49 -4.24
N ARG A 32 -10.56 -8.42 -3.74
CA ARG A 32 -10.23 -8.44 -2.31
C ARG A 32 -9.23 -7.35 -1.94
N PRO A 33 -9.27 -6.80 -0.71
CA PRO A 33 -8.26 -5.87 -0.25
C PRO A 33 -6.89 -6.56 -0.06
N HIS A 34 -5.81 -5.88 -0.48
CA HIS A 34 -4.44 -6.31 -0.24
C HIS A 34 -3.67 -5.26 0.57
N ARG A 35 -2.92 -5.68 1.59
CA ARG A 35 -2.07 -4.79 2.39
C ARG A 35 -0.61 -4.97 2.04
N PHE A 36 0.13 -3.88 1.86
CA PHE A 36 1.59 -3.94 1.77
C PHE A 36 2.23 -2.99 2.79
N ARG A 37 3.46 -3.32 3.19
CA ARG A 37 4.24 -2.52 4.13
C ARG A 37 5.60 -2.17 3.52
N LEU A 38 5.89 -0.90 3.31
CA LEU A 38 7.18 -0.52 2.73
C LEU A 38 7.71 0.77 3.35
N ASN A 39 8.97 0.76 3.79
CA ASN A 39 9.65 1.91 4.38
C ASN A 39 8.83 2.60 5.48
N GLY A 40 8.19 1.82 6.34
CA GLY A 40 7.37 2.33 7.45
C GLY A 40 5.96 2.81 7.07
N ALA A 41 5.56 2.78 5.80
CA ALA A 41 4.16 2.94 5.40
C ALA A 41 3.43 1.60 5.42
N GLU A 42 2.19 1.58 5.90
CA GLU A 42 1.28 0.44 5.82
C GLU A 42 0.03 0.88 5.04
N VAL A 43 -0.17 0.30 3.85
CA VAL A 43 -1.25 0.71 2.97
C VAL A 43 -2.12 -0.48 2.57
N VAL A 44 -3.44 -0.32 2.71
CA VAL A 44 -4.45 -1.28 2.28
C VAL A 44 -5.04 -0.83 0.95
N VAL A 45 -4.77 -1.59 -0.10
CA VAL A 45 -5.29 -1.40 -1.45
C VAL A 45 -6.59 -2.17 -1.62
N ARG A 46 -7.67 -1.46 -1.91
CA ARG A 46 -9.00 -2.03 -2.17
C ARG A 46 -9.29 -2.13 -3.68
N PRO A 47 -10.17 -3.05 -4.10
CA PRO A 47 -10.64 -3.09 -5.48
C PRO A 47 -11.24 -1.74 -5.91
N GLY A 48 -10.93 -1.30 -7.12
CA GLY A 48 -11.35 -0.01 -7.68
C GLY A 48 -10.40 1.16 -7.40
N GLN A 49 -9.36 0.99 -6.58
CA GLN A 49 -8.33 2.02 -6.41
C GLN A 49 -7.33 2.04 -7.57
N THR A 50 -6.79 3.21 -7.86
CA THR A 50 -5.73 3.42 -8.86
C THR A 50 -4.34 3.45 -8.20
N ALA A 51 -3.31 3.16 -8.98
CA ALA A 51 -1.93 3.24 -8.51
C ALA A 51 -1.56 4.65 -7.99
N GLU A 52 -2.07 5.70 -8.63
CA GLU A 52 -1.87 7.08 -8.21
C GLU A 52 -2.49 7.37 -6.83
N ALA A 53 -3.72 6.93 -6.60
CA ALA A 53 -4.39 7.12 -5.31
C ALA A 53 -3.66 6.39 -4.18
N VAL A 54 -3.17 5.17 -4.44
CA VAL A 54 -2.37 4.39 -3.48
C VAL A 54 -1.02 5.06 -3.23
N ASN A 55 -0.37 5.59 -4.28
CA ASN A 55 0.89 6.31 -4.13
C ASN A 55 0.74 7.58 -3.29
N ASP A 56 -0.33 8.35 -3.49
CA ASP A 56 -0.61 9.55 -2.70
C ASP A 56 -0.76 9.22 -1.20
N GLU A 57 -1.43 8.12 -0.86
CA GLU A 57 -1.53 7.61 0.51
C GLU A 57 -0.17 7.25 1.10
N VAL A 58 0.67 6.51 0.36
CA VAL A 58 2.03 6.17 0.81
C VAL A 58 2.84 7.44 1.09
N GLN A 59 2.79 8.42 0.19
CA GLN A 59 3.49 9.69 0.37
C GLN A 59 2.98 10.44 1.61
N ARG A 60 1.66 10.50 1.83
CA ARG A 60 1.07 11.13 3.02
C ARG A 60 1.56 10.48 4.31
N GLN A 61 1.58 9.15 4.38
CA GLN A 61 2.07 8.43 5.56
C GLN A 61 3.55 8.67 5.83
N TRP A 62 4.38 8.68 4.79
CA TRP A 62 5.80 9.01 4.94
C TRP A 62 6.02 10.44 5.41
N GLN A 63 5.25 11.40 4.92
CA GLN A 63 5.32 12.78 5.41
C GLN A 63 4.89 12.88 6.87
N ALA A 64 3.78 12.24 7.24
CA ALA A 64 3.29 12.22 8.62
C ALA A 64 4.28 11.54 9.59
N GLY A 65 4.89 10.42 9.19
CA GLY A 65 5.91 9.72 9.97
C GLY A 65 7.20 10.51 10.13
N ARG A 66 7.61 11.26 9.10
CA ARG A 66 8.76 12.19 9.19
C ARG A 66 8.50 13.35 10.14
N SER A 67 7.28 13.90 10.15
CA SER A 67 6.91 14.97 11.07
C SER A 67 6.87 14.53 12.53
N LEU A 68 6.51 13.27 12.80
CA LEU A 68 6.54 12.68 14.15
C LEU A 68 7.95 12.30 14.62
N ALA A 69 8.86 11.93 13.72
CA ALA A 69 10.24 11.58 14.06
C ALA A 69 11.17 12.80 14.28
N ALA A 70 10.72 14.00 13.92
CA ALA A 70 11.47 15.26 14.04
C ALA A 70 11.04 16.13 15.24
N GLY A 71 10.20 15.60 16.13
CA GLY A 71 9.66 16.29 17.31
C GLY A 71 10.27 15.81 18.63
#